data_AF-A0A6P7P754-F1
#
_entry.id   AF-A0A6P7P754-F1
#
_cell.length_a   1.000
_cell.length_b   1.000
_cell.length_c   1.000
_cell.angle_alpha   90.00
_cell.angle_beta   90.00
_cell.angle_gamma   90.00
#
_symmetry.space_group_name_H-M   'P 1'
#
loop_
_entity.id
_entity.type
_entity.pdbx_description
1 polymer ?
#
loop_
_entity_poly.entity_id
_entity_poly.type
_entity_poly.pdbx_seq_one_letter_code
_entity_poly.pdbx_strand_id
1 'polypeptide(L)'
;MIISDDNELDVSLLPRLCHLKRLEGQSFGFMLTQQSGGNFEISTVELWSPAEAGGLREGDRVLEVNEEDVGHWDFSRVVKKIQSSGFHLFLLVLGRAELQQALSIGLDLQMLAKASKGDGCSRPRLCHIRRDPELGLGMSVASVEAGPKGRYAVSTVPHGPAERAGVHHGDRLIWINGLLVSAITNSALHRTVKRSGDALTVLVVDANSEACYARRKVPILPVMAQGCGLPHSATSMHLVRGDNGYGFLLRQERLAGSRRIVHVLREVDAGSPAAGAGMEDGDLLLAVNGEAVESAEHEDIVQRIRQSGDEVVLTSISVPGRDFFRKLDISPLLFHELTPLTTSAQGGEHFHL
;
A
#
# COMPACT_ATOMS: atom_id res chain seq x y z
N MET A 1 -19.72 -22.00 -50.92
CA MET A 1 -20.16 -20.84 -50.11
C MET A 1 -21.31 -21.35 -49.27
N ILE A 2 -21.24 -21.42 -47.95
CA ILE A 2 -20.52 -20.61 -46.97
C ILE A 2 -19.96 -21.58 -45.93
N ILE A 3 -18.65 -21.54 -45.68
CA ILE A 3 -18.08 -22.14 -44.47
C ILE A 3 -18.32 -21.08 -43.40
N SER A 4 -19.28 -21.31 -42.52
CA SER A 4 -19.47 -20.51 -41.32
C SER A 4 -18.34 -20.85 -40.38
N ASP A 5 -17.28 -20.03 -40.38
CA ASP A 5 -16.35 -19.96 -39.27
C ASP A 5 -17.13 -19.45 -38.07
N ASP A 6 -17.56 -20.40 -37.22
CA ASP A 6 -17.84 -20.15 -35.82
C ASP A 6 -16.53 -19.71 -35.17
N ASN A 7 -16.21 -18.42 -35.31
CA ASN A 7 -15.17 -17.79 -34.53
C ASN A 7 -15.75 -17.60 -33.13
N GLU A 8 -15.74 -18.67 -32.33
CA GLU A 8 -15.83 -18.61 -30.88
C GLU A 8 -14.67 -17.74 -30.37
N LEU A 9 -14.87 -16.41 -30.39
CA LEU A 9 -14.05 -15.46 -29.65
C LEU A 9 -14.41 -15.57 -28.15
N ASP A 10 -14.25 -16.77 -27.59
CA ASP A 10 -14.48 -17.07 -26.18
C ASP A 10 -13.15 -17.12 -25.41
N VAL A 11 -12.24 -16.19 -25.72
CA VAL A 11 -11.15 -15.83 -24.81
C VAL A 11 -11.57 -14.52 -24.16
N SER A 12 -12.24 -14.66 -23.03
CA SER A 12 -12.67 -13.54 -22.20
C SER A 12 -11.47 -12.61 -21.96
N LEU A 13 -11.55 -11.34 -22.40
CA LEU A 13 -10.57 -10.29 -22.11
C LEU A 13 -10.61 -9.94 -20.62
N LEU A 14 -10.30 -10.89 -19.75
CA LEU A 14 -10.45 -10.77 -18.31
C LEU A 14 -9.09 -10.57 -17.67
N PRO A 15 -8.85 -9.38 -17.08
CA PRO A 15 -7.71 -9.17 -16.21
C PRO A 15 -7.67 -10.22 -15.09
N ARG A 16 -6.47 -10.71 -14.81
CA ARG A 16 -6.19 -11.64 -13.70
C ARG A 16 -5.70 -10.84 -12.50
N LEU A 17 -6.25 -11.12 -11.33
CA LEU A 17 -5.70 -10.60 -10.08
C LEU A 17 -4.69 -11.61 -9.52
N CYS A 18 -3.42 -11.23 -9.52
CA CYS A 18 -2.34 -11.98 -8.90
C CYS A 18 -2.17 -11.53 -7.45
N HIS A 19 -2.31 -12.46 -6.50
CA HIS A 19 -2.01 -12.23 -5.09
C HIS A 19 -0.67 -12.88 -4.74
N LEU A 20 0.38 -12.06 -4.63
CA LEU A 20 1.71 -12.50 -4.26
C LEU A 20 1.89 -12.39 -2.75
N LYS A 21 2.39 -13.47 -2.14
CA LYS A 21 2.65 -13.57 -0.70
C LYS A 21 4.11 -13.92 -0.48
N ARG A 22 4.85 -13.03 0.15
CA ARG A 22 6.28 -13.24 0.45
C ARG A 22 6.53 -13.33 1.95
N LEU A 23 7.64 -13.94 2.32
CA LEU A 23 8.15 -13.97 3.69
C LEU A 23 9.08 -12.79 3.97
N GLU A 24 9.41 -12.56 5.24
CA GLU A 24 10.42 -11.57 5.65
C GLU A 24 11.78 -11.90 5.02
N GLY A 25 12.39 -10.90 4.37
CA GLY A 25 13.66 -11.04 3.64
C GLY A 25 13.55 -11.65 2.23
N GLN A 26 12.37 -12.07 1.80
CA GLN A 26 12.16 -12.60 0.45
C GLN A 26 11.77 -11.47 -0.53
N SER A 27 12.19 -11.53 -1.79
CA SER A 27 11.62 -10.71 -2.88
C SER A 27 10.25 -11.27 -3.31
N PHE A 28 9.52 -10.54 -4.16
CA PHE A 28 8.36 -11.13 -4.85
C PHE A 28 8.78 -12.04 -6.02
N GLY A 29 9.98 -11.86 -6.55
CA GLY A 29 10.62 -12.73 -7.55
C GLY A 29 10.15 -12.44 -8.97
N PHE A 30 10.02 -11.16 -9.32
CA PHE A 30 9.75 -10.74 -10.68
C PHE A 30 10.52 -9.48 -11.05
N MET A 31 10.67 -9.23 -12.36
CA MET A 31 11.24 -7.99 -12.87
C MET A 31 10.19 -7.16 -13.60
N LEU A 32 10.09 -5.89 -13.22
CA LEU A 32 9.21 -4.92 -13.86
C LEU A 32 9.99 -4.06 -14.85
N THR A 33 9.37 -3.78 -16.00
CA THR A 33 9.92 -2.89 -17.03
C THR A 33 8.91 -1.84 -17.44
N GLN A 34 9.38 -0.65 -17.80
CA GLN A 34 8.56 0.38 -18.43
C GLN A 34 8.78 0.38 -19.94
N GLN A 35 7.72 0.11 -20.68
CA GLN A 35 7.64 0.24 -22.14
C GLN A 35 7.40 1.70 -22.55
N SER A 36 7.75 2.02 -23.79
CA SER A 36 7.45 3.31 -24.41
C SER A 36 5.96 3.62 -24.31
N GLY A 37 5.62 4.75 -23.65
CA GLY A 37 4.23 5.18 -23.41
C GLY A 37 3.74 5.09 -21.95
N GLY A 38 4.64 4.89 -20.96
CA GLY A 38 4.25 4.89 -19.54
C GLY A 38 3.76 3.54 -19.02
N ASN A 39 4.20 2.48 -19.66
CA ASN A 39 3.47 1.24 -19.77
C ASN A 39 4.20 0.10 -19.03
N PHE A 40 3.62 -0.49 -17.98
CA PHE A 40 4.35 -1.43 -17.10
C PHE A 40 4.14 -2.92 -17.46
N GLU A 41 5.22 -3.63 -17.79
CA GLU A 41 5.20 -5.05 -18.17
C GLU A 41 6.12 -5.89 -17.28
N ILE A 42 5.66 -7.09 -16.95
CA ILE A 42 6.45 -8.12 -16.27
C ILE A 42 7.42 -8.75 -17.28
N SER A 43 8.71 -8.51 -17.10
CA SER A 43 9.75 -8.99 -18.02
C SER A 43 10.29 -10.37 -17.66
N THR A 44 10.23 -10.77 -16.40
CA THR A 44 10.69 -12.08 -15.93
C THR A 44 9.96 -12.44 -14.66
N VAL A 45 9.69 -13.73 -14.49
CA VAL A 45 9.16 -14.32 -13.26
C VAL A 45 10.11 -15.44 -12.84
N GLU A 46 10.64 -15.38 -11.63
CA GLU A 46 11.55 -16.38 -11.11
C GLU A 46 10.80 -17.68 -10.76
N LEU A 47 11.43 -18.83 -11.02
CA LEU A 47 10.86 -20.13 -10.63
C LEU A 47 10.78 -20.24 -9.11
N TRP A 48 9.70 -20.84 -8.61
CA TRP A 48 9.42 -21.06 -7.19
C TRP A 48 9.28 -19.77 -6.37
N SER A 49 9.07 -18.64 -7.04
CA SER A 49 8.88 -17.34 -6.41
C SER A 49 7.43 -17.11 -5.96
N PRO A 50 7.20 -16.14 -5.05
CA PRO A 50 5.86 -15.63 -4.78
C PRO A 50 5.09 -15.17 -6.02
N ALA A 51 5.79 -14.62 -7.03
CA ALA A 51 5.22 -14.18 -8.29
C ALA A 51 4.67 -15.35 -9.12
N GLU A 52 5.45 -16.41 -9.32
CA GLU A 52 5.00 -17.61 -10.03
C GLU A 52 3.82 -18.27 -9.29
N ALA A 53 3.94 -18.44 -7.96
CA ALA A 53 2.88 -19.00 -7.14
C ALA A 53 1.59 -18.16 -7.15
N GLY A 54 1.73 -16.84 -7.30
CA GLY A 54 0.63 -15.88 -7.48
C GLY A 54 0.02 -15.87 -8.89
N GLY A 55 0.56 -16.66 -9.82
CA GLY A 55 0.09 -16.77 -11.20
C GLY A 55 0.52 -15.60 -12.09
N LEU A 56 1.55 -14.85 -11.70
CA LEU A 56 2.16 -13.84 -12.54
C LEU A 56 2.96 -14.51 -13.66
N ARG A 57 2.97 -13.93 -14.86
CA ARG A 57 3.62 -14.47 -16.05
C ARG A 57 4.46 -13.40 -16.74
N GLU A 58 5.50 -13.84 -17.40
CA GLU A 58 6.25 -12.99 -18.32
C GLU A 58 5.33 -12.46 -19.44
N GLY A 59 5.46 -11.18 -19.76
CA GLY A 59 4.62 -10.47 -20.71
C GLY A 59 3.28 -9.97 -20.13
N ASP A 60 2.99 -10.25 -18.86
CA ASP A 60 1.82 -9.69 -18.20
C ASP A 60 1.93 -8.17 -18.11
N ARG A 61 0.85 -7.49 -18.50
CA ARG A 61 0.71 -6.05 -18.38
C ARG A 61 0.13 -5.67 -17.02
N VAL A 62 0.81 -4.84 -16.26
CA VAL A 62 0.27 -4.32 -14.99
C VAL A 62 -0.73 -3.19 -15.26
N LEU A 63 -1.96 -3.38 -14.79
CA LEU A 63 -3.05 -2.40 -14.86
C LEU A 63 -3.27 -1.71 -13.50
N GLU A 64 -3.11 -2.45 -12.41
CA GLU A 64 -3.27 -1.92 -11.06
C GLU A 64 -2.28 -2.54 -10.07
N VAL A 65 -1.92 -1.75 -9.05
CA VAL A 65 -1.15 -2.18 -7.87
C VAL A 65 -1.97 -1.88 -6.63
N ASN A 66 -2.32 -2.91 -5.85
CA ASN A 66 -3.10 -2.79 -4.62
C ASN A 66 -4.41 -1.98 -4.76
N GLU A 67 -5.17 -2.29 -5.81
CA GLU A 67 -6.44 -1.62 -6.20
C GLU A 67 -6.27 -0.16 -6.70
N GLU A 68 -5.04 0.28 -6.99
CA GLU A 68 -4.76 1.58 -7.61
C GLU A 68 -4.35 1.45 -9.07
N ASP A 69 -5.02 2.20 -9.94
CA ASP A 69 -4.70 2.31 -11.37
C ASP A 69 -3.32 2.96 -11.57
N VAL A 70 -2.47 2.29 -12.36
CA VAL A 70 -1.10 2.76 -12.64
C VAL A 70 -0.97 3.52 -13.94
N GLY A 71 -2.06 3.76 -14.69
CA GLY A 71 -2.01 4.27 -16.07
C GLY A 71 -1.34 5.64 -16.23
N HIS A 72 -1.28 6.43 -15.16
CA HIS A 72 -0.68 7.77 -15.12
C HIS A 72 0.58 7.84 -14.23
N TRP A 73 1.06 6.70 -13.73
CA TRP A 73 2.21 6.68 -12.82
C TRP A 73 3.52 6.69 -13.61
N ASP A 74 4.56 7.26 -13.00
CA ASP A 74 5.94 7.02 -13.42
C ASP A 74 6.46 5.68 -12.84
N PHE A 75 7.57 5.20 -13.39
CA PHE A 75 8.15 3.92 -12.99
C PHE A 75 8.59 3.90 -11.53
N SER A 76 9.19 5.00 -11.04
CA SER A 76 9.61 5.13 -9.65
C SER A 76 8.40 5.00 -8.70
N ARG A 77 7.26 5.61 -9.02
CA ARG A 77 6.04 5.53 -8.21
C ARG A 77 5.51 4.09 -8.13
N VAL A 78 5.47 3.36 -9.25
CA VAL A 78 5.03 1.95 -9.26
C VAL A 78 5.97 1.07 -8.44
N VAL A 79 7.28 1.17 -8.67
CA VAL A 79 8.31 0.41 -7.94
C VAL A 79 8.19 0.65 -6.44
N LYS A 80 8.10 1.92 -6.02
CA LYS A 80 7.98 2.29 -4.60
C LYS A 80 6.70 1.76 -3.97
N LYS A 81 5.57 1.78 -4.70
CA LYS A 81 4.30 1.21 -4.21
C LYS A 81 4.43 -0.30 -3.99
N ILE A 82 5.07 -1.02 -4.93
CA ILE A 82 5.32 -2.46 -4.82
C ILE A 82 6.22 -2.74 -3.60
N GLN A 83 7.34 -2.03 -3.46
CA GLN A 83 8.27 -2.19 -2.34
C GLN A 83 7.61 -1.90 -0.98
N SER A 84 6.69 -0.92 -0.94
CA SER A 84 5.96 -0.51 0.27
C SER A 84 4.78 -1.43 0.63
N SER A 85 4.49 -2.45 -0.18
CA SER A 85 3.33 -3.35 0.00
C SER A 85 3.49 -4.35 1.17
N GLY A 86 4.68 -4.43 1.78
CA GLY A 86 4.96 -5.38 2.85
C GLY A 86 4.95 -6.83 2.33
N PHE A 87 4.20 -7.73 2.97
CA PHE A 87 4.17 -9.17 2.66
C PHE A 87 3.14 -9.58 1.59
N HIS A 88 2.19 -8.69 1.29
CA HIS A 88 1.10 -8.96 0.37
C HIS A 88 1.13 -7.95 -0.77
N LEU A 89 1.17 -8.41 -2.01
CA LEU A 89 1.05 -7.57 -3.19
C LEU A 89 -0.09 -8.07 -4.07
N PHE A 90 -0.94 -7.15 -4.50
CA PHE A 90 -2.02 -7.44 -5.44
C PHE A 90 -1.75 -6.73 -6.75
N LEU A 91 -1.56 -7.50 -7.82
CA LEU A 91 -1.37 -6.98 -9.18
C LEU A 91 -2.58 -7.37 -10.02
N LEU A 92 -3.29 -6.39 -10.57
CA LEU A 92 -4.26 -6.67 -11.63
C LEU A 92 -3.51 -6.61 -12.96
N VAL A 93 -3.48 -7.73 -13.67
CA VAL A 93 -2.69 -7.87 -14.89
C VAL A 93 -3.52 -8.34 -16.07
N LEU A 94 -3.10 -7.98 -17.28
CA LEU A 94 -3.66 -8.49 -18.54
C LEU A 94 -2.56 -9.22 -19.30
N GLY A 95 -2.83 -10.46 -19.73
CA GLY A 95 -1.84 -11.24 -20.47
C GLY A 95 -1.52 -10.61 -21.84
N ARG A 96 -0.35 -10.95 -22.39
CA ARG A 96 0.14 -10.36 -23.65
C ARG A 96 -0.82 -10.55 -24.82
N ALA A 97 -1.41 -11.74 -24.95
CA ALA A 97 -2.34 -12.05 -26.04
C ALA A 97 -3.65 -11.25 -25.90
N GLU A 98 -4.20 -11.20 -24.69
CA GLU A 98 -5.41 -10.45 -24.37
C GLU A 98 -5.19 -8.94 -24.50
N LEU A 99 -4.01 -8.44 -24.13
CA LEU A 99 -3.60 -7.05 -24.35
C LEU A 99 -3.59 -6.72 -25.84
N GLN A 100 -2.93 -7.55 -26.66
CA GLN A 100 -2.86 -7.33 -28.10
C GLN A 100 -4.25 -7.30 -28.73
N GLN A 101 -5.11 -8.21 -28.32
CA GLN A 101 -6.50 -8.24 -28.75
C GLN A 101 -7.25 -6.99 -28.29
N ALA A 102 -7.21 -6.61 -27.01
CA ALA A 102 -7.88 -5.42 -26.48
C ALA A 102 -7.46 -4.14 -27.21
N LEU A 103 -6.16 -3.99 -27.50
CA LEU A 103 -5.64 -2.84 -28.26
C LEU A 103 -6.12 -2.84 -29.72
N SER A 104 -6.21 -4.00 -30.37
CA SER A 104 -6.67 -4.11 -31.76
C SER A 104 -8.12 -3.64 -31.97
N ILE A 105 -8.95 -3.79 -30.94
CA ILE A 105 -10.36 -3.35 -30.94
C ILE A 105 -10.55 -2.01 -30.22
N GLY A 106 -9.47 -1.34 -29.82
CA GLY A 106 -9.50 0.00 -29.23
C GLY A 106 -10.13 0.06 -27.84
N LEU A 107 -10.05 -1.00 -27.04
CA LEU A 107 -10.58 -0.99 -25.68
C LEU A 107 -9.77 -0.10 -24.75
N ASP A 108 -10.48 0.64 -23.89
CA ASP A 108 -9.90 1.33 -22.75
C ASP A 108 -9.58 0.30 -21.64
N LEU A 109 -8.29 0.11 -21.36
CA LEU A 109 -7.81 -0.85 -20.35
C LEU A 109 -8.22 -0.48 -18.93
N GLN A 110 -8.42 0.81 -18.63
CA GLN A 110 -8.92 1.25 -17.33
C GLN A 110 -10.39 0.86 -17.15
N MET A 111 -11.19 1.00 -18.21
CA MET A 111 -12.57 0.55 -18.20
C MET A 111 -12.66 -0.98 -18.10
N LEU A 112 -11.76 -1.70 -18.77
CA LEU A 112 -11.64 -3.15 -18.66
C LEU A 112 -11.29 -3.60 -17.24
N ALA A 113 -10.31 -2.96 -16.61
CA ALA A 113 -9.93 -3.21 -15.22
C ALA A 113 -11.12 -3.00 -14.27
N LYS A 114 -11.85 -1.89 -14.41
CA LYS A 114 -13.05 -1.60 -13.60
C LYS A 114 -14.14 -2.64 -13.82
N ALA A 115 -14.44 -3.00 -15.07
CA ALA A 115 -15.46 -4.00 -15.40
C ALA A 115 -15.12 -5.37 -14.79
N SER A 116 -13.84 -5.74 -14.72
CA SER A 116 -13.40 -7.01 -14.13
C SER A 116 -13.71 -7.17 -12.64
N LYS A 117 -13.89 -6.06 -11.91
CA LYS A 117 -14.25 -6.05 -10.49
C LYS A 117 -15.76 -6.15 -10.28
N GLY A 118 -16.54 -5.80 -11.30
CA GLY A 118 -18.00 -5.64 -11.23
C GLY A 118 -18.41 -4.26 -10.73
N ASP A 119 -19.62 -3.86 -11.10
CA ASP A 119 -20.15 -2.53 -10.81
C ASP A 119 -20.16 -2.21 -9.31
N GLY A 120 -19.67 -1.02 -8.96
CA GLY A 120 -19.72 -0.48 -7.61
C GLY A 120 -18.71 -1.07 -6.62
N CYS A 121 -17.71 -1.85 -7.06
CA CYS A 121 -16.65 -2.35 -6.20
C CYS A 121 -15.66 -1.21 -5.86
N SER A 122 -15.65 -0.78 -4.61
CA SER A 122 -14.82 0.29 -4.06
C SER A 122 -13.73 -0.25 -3.15
N ARG A 123 -12.65 0.53 -2.99
CA ARG A 123 -11.54 0.17 -2.11
C ARG A 123 -11.97 0.17 -0.64
N PRO A 124 -11.42 -0.74 0.18
CA PRO A 124 -11.55 -0.67 1.63
C PRO A 124 -10.98 0.64 2.18
N ARG A 125 -11.43 1.05 3.36
CA ARG A 125 -10.96 2.26 4.05
C ARG A 125 -10.36 1.89 5.40
N LEU A 126 -9.12 2.30 5.63
CA LEU A 126 -8.46 2.20 6.92
C LEU A 126 -8.66 3.52 7.66
N CYS A 127 -9.64 3.54 8.55
CA CYS A 127 -10.10 4.76 9.22
C CYS A 127 -9.54 4.82 10.65
N HIS A 128 -8.99 5.97 11.03
CA HIS A 128 -8.60 6.24 12.41
C HIS A 128 -9.58 7.20 13.09
N ILE A 129 -10.30 6.68 14.08
CA ILE A 129 -11.39 7.37 14.76
C ILE A 129 -10.86 7.85 16.11
N ARG A 130 -10.84 9.16 16.33
CA ARG A 130 -10.58 9.75 17.65
C ARG A 130 -11.87 9.79 18.45
N ARG A 131 -11.81 9.36 19.70
CA ARG A 131 -12.95 9.36 20.62
C ARG A 131 -13.29 10.80 20.99
N ASP A 132 -14.56 11.13 20.80
CA ASP A 132 -15.16 12.38 21.24
C ASP A 132 -15.68 12.23 22.68
N PRO A 133 -15.56 13.26 23.54
CA PRO A 133 -16.02 13.20 24.92
C PRO A 133 -17.52 12.92 25.08
N GLU A 134 -18.36 13.39 24.15
CA GLU A 134 -19.81 13.28 24.23
C GLU A 134 -20.32 12.12 23.37
N LEU A 135 -19.85 12.03 22.12
CA LEU A 135 -20.34 11.06 21.14
C LEU A 135 -19.56 9.74 21.16
N GLY A 136 -18.52 9.63 21.98
CA GLY A 136 -17.63 8.48 22.00
C GLY A 136 -16.97 8.28 20.63
N LEU A 137 -17.06 7.06 20.07
CA LEU A 137 -16.55 6.81 18.71
C LEU A 137 -17.53 7.25 17.62
N GLY A 138 -18.78 7.61 17.95
CA GLY A 138 -19.82 7.90 16.96
C GLY A 138 -20.20 6.70 16.08
N MET A 139 -19.96 5.48 16.55
CA MET A 139 -20.35 4.25 15.86
C MET A 139 -20.76 3.14 16.84
N SER A 140 -21.64 2.27 16.39
CA SER A 140 -21.96 0.99 17.02
C SER A 140 -21.73 -0.16 16.04
N VAL A 141 -21.45 -1.34 16.58
CA VAL A 141 -21.14 -2.54 15.78
C VAL A 141 -22.15 -3.61 16.15
N ALA A 142 -22.83 -4.16 15.15
CA ALA A 142 -23.82 -5.21 15.30
C ALA A 142 -23.45 -6.43 14.44
N SER A 143 -23.69 -7.64 14.98
CA SER A 143 -23.51 -8.87 14.20
C SER A 143 -24.54 -8.92 13.08
N VAL A 144 -24.11 -9.34 11.90
CA VAL A 144 -25.02 -9.57 10.76
C VAL A 144 -25.56 -10.99 10.89
N GLU A 145 -26.87 -11.13 11.12
CA GLU A 145 -27.52 -12.44 11.30
C GLU A 145 -27.57 -13.25 9.99
N ALA A 146 -27.70 -12.58 8.86
CA ALA A 146 -27.73 -13.20 7.54
C ALA A 146 -26.30 -13.35 6.96
N GLY A 147 -25.71 -14.54 7.14
CA GLY A 147 -24.49 -14.96 6.44
C GLY A 147 -23.47 -15.70 7.31
N PRO A 148 -22.21 -15.79 6.85
CA PRO A 148 -21.13 -16.41 7.61
C PRO A 148 -20.95 -15.76 8.99
N LYS A 149 -20.67 -16.58 10.01
CA LYS A 149 -20.35 -16.09 11.36
C LYS A 149 -19.15 -15.14 11.29
N GLY A 150 -19.15 -14.12 12.14
CA GLY A 150 -18.05 -13.15 12.25
C GLY A 150 -18.17 -11.94 11.31
N ARG A 151 -19.34 -11.72 10.70
CA ARG A 151 -19.63 -10.50 9.92
C ARG A 151 -20.33 -9.47 10.80
N TYR A 152 -19.87 -8.22 10.71
CA TYR A 152 -20.38 -7.13 11.53
C TYR A 152 -20.65 -5.90 10.68
N ALA A 153 -21.80 -5.28 10.90
CA ALA A 153 -22.19 -4.02 10.30
C ALA A 153 -21.93 -2.87 11.28
N VAL A 154 -21.57 -1.72 10.73
CA VAL A 154 -21.36 -0.49 11.49
C VAL A 154 -22.55 0.44 11.28
N SER A 155 -23.10 0.94 12.37
CA SER A 155 -24.05 2.05 12.36
C SER A 155 -23.35 3.29 12.89
N THR A 156 -23.38 4.38 12.12
CA THR A 156 -22.73 5.63 12.49
C THR A 156 -23.73 6.67 13.01
N VAL A 157 -23.22 7.61 13.80
CA VAL A 157 -23.92 8.83 14.18
C VAL A 157 -23.66 9.88 13.08
N PRO A 158 -24.70 10.52 12.52
CA PRO A 158 -24.53 11.57 11.51
C PRO A 158 -23.57 12.66 11.96
N HIS A 159 -22.58 12.98 11.11
CA HIS A 159 -21.49 13.93 11.38
C HIS A 159 -20.64 13.59 12.62
N GLY A 160 -20.78 12.39 13.16
CA GLY A 160 -20.04 11.92 14.33
C GLY A 160 -18.57 11.59 14.01
N PRO A 161 -17.76 11.26 15.03
CA PRO A 161 -16.33 10.98 14.85
C PRO A 161 -16.01 9.89 13.82
N ALA A 162 -16.79 8.80 13.79
CA ALA A 162 -16.61 7.73 12.82
C ALA A 162 -16.83 8.19 11.37
N GLU A 163 -17.89 8.96 11.09
CA GLU A 163 -18.15 9.51 9.75
C GLU A 163 -17.07 10.50 9.31
N ARG A 164 -16.64 11.38 10.21
CA ARG A 164 -15.52 12.30 9.93
C ARG A 164 -14.21 11.57 9.65
N ALA A 165 -14.04 10.36 10.18
CA ALA A 165 -12.90 9.50 9.92
C ALA A 165 -13.04 8.63 8.66
N GLY A 166 -14.18 8.69 7.94
CA GLY A 166 -14.41 7.96 6.69
C GLY A 166 -15.16 6.63 6.83
N VAL A 167 -15.74 6.33 8.00
CA VAL A 167 -16.63 5.17 8.20
C VAL A 167 -18.07 5.58 7.86
N HIS A 168 -18.77 4.80 7.05
CA HIS A 168 -20.14 5.10 6.65
C HIS A 168 -21.15 4.14 7.30
N HIS A 169 -22.38 4.61 7.47
CA HIS A 169 -23.48 3.77 7.92
C HIS A 169 -23.68 2.59 6.97
N GLY A 170 -23.78 1.37 7.51
CA GLY A 170 -23.96 0.14 6.74
C GLY A 170 -22.65 -0.53 6.30
N ASP A 171 -21.50 0.10 6.55
CA ASP A 171 -20.18 -0.49 6.30
C ASP A 171 -20.02 -1.82 7.05
N ARG A 172 -19.18 -2.69 6.48
CA ARG A 172 -18.77 -3.97 7.04
C ARG A 172 -17.42 -3.81 7.72
N LEU A 173 -17.34 -4.22 8.98
CA LEU A 173 -16.12 -4.16 9.76
C LEU A 173 -15.27 -5.42 9.49
N ILE A 174 -14.09 -5.22 8.91
CA ILE A 174 -13.19 -6.30 8.51
C ILE A 174 -12.07 -6.50 9.53
N TRP A 175 -11.49 -5.42 10.03
CA TRP A 175 -10.34 -5.45 10.93
C TRP A 175 -10.41 -4.32 11.96
N ILE A 176 -9.86 -4.54 13.15
CA ILE A 176 -9.86 -3.60 14.28
C ILE A 176 -8.53 -3.67 15.04
N ASN A 177 -7.79 -2.56 15.12
CA ASN A 177 -6.53 -2.42 15.88
C ASN A 177 -5.56 -3.62 15.74
N GLY A 178 -5.26 -4.05 14.52
CA GLY A 178 -4.34 -5.17 14.26
C GLY A 178 -5.03 -6.53 14.07
N LEU A 179 -6.32 -6.65 14.40
CA LEU A 179 -7.01 -7.93 14.47
C LEU A 179 -8.08 -8.07 13.39
N LEU A 180 -8.03 -9.18 12.65
CA LEU A 180 -9.11 -9.56 11.75
C LEU A 180 -10.37 -9.89 12.57
N VAL A 181 -11.48 -9.24 12.25
CA VAL A 181 -12.71 -9.36 13.06
C VAL A 181 -13.33 -10.75 12.95
N SER A 182 -13.21 -11.41 11.80
CA SER A 182 -13.66 -12.80 11.62
C SER A 182 -12.85 -13.81 12.42
N ALA A 183 -11.66 -13.45 12.92
CA ALA A 183 -10.79 -14.30 13.72
C ALA A 183 -11.02 -14.17 15.24
N ILE A 184 -11.89 -13.25 15.69
CA ILE A 184 -12.14 -12.99 17.12
C ILE A 184 -13.61 -13.20 17.48
N THR A 185 -13.87 -13.51 18.76
CA THR A 185 -15.25 -13.66 19.26
C THR A 185 -15.96 -12.31 19.35
N ASN A 186 -17.30 -12.34 19.32
CA ASN A 186 -18.13 -11.15 19.52
C ASN A 186 -17.80 -10.44 20.86
N SER A 187 -17.56 -11.21 21.92
CA SER A 187 -17.11 -10.68 23.22
C SER A 187 -15.70 -10.09 23.20
N ALA A 188 -14.79 -10.61 22.36
CA ALA A 188 -13.46 -10.03 22.16
C ALA A 188 -13.55 -8.71 21.39
N LEU A 189 -14.38 -8.65 20.34
CA LEU A 189 -14.63 -7.43 19.57
C LEU A 189 -15.14 -6.28 20.45
N HIS A 190 -16.20 -6.51 21.22
CA HIS A 190 -16.74 -5.48 22.12
C HIS A 190 -15.74 -5.06 23.19
N ARG A 191 -14.90 -5.98 23.69
CA ARG A 191 -13.79 -5.65 24.59
C ARG A 191 -12.73 -4.77 23.91
N THR A 192 -12.36 -5.07 22.66
CA THR A 192 -11.42 -4.25 21.89
C THR A 192 -11.95 -2.82 21.70
N VAL A 193 -13.22 -2.67 21.31
CA VAL A 193 -13.87 -1.35 21.17
C VAL A 193 -13.94 -0.61 22.51
N LYS A 194 -14.28 -1.29 23.62
CA LYS A 194 -14.35 -0.68 24.94
C LYS A 194 -12.98 -0.28 25.49
N ARG A 195 -11.94 -1.05 25.19
CA ARG A 195 -10.56 -0.84 25.66
C ARG A 195 -9.72 0.04 24.74
N SER A 196 -10.30 0.53 23.63
CA SER A 196 -9.55 1.30 22.64
C SER A 196 -9.03 2.65 23.15
N GLY A 197 -9.34 3.04 24.39
CA GLY A 197 -8.92 4.32 24.95
C GLY A 197 -9.43 5.48 24.08
N ASP A 198 -8.52 6.38 23.72
CA ASP A 198 -8.84 7.64 23.05
C ASP A 198 -9.01 7.50 21.53
N ALA A 199 -8.65 6.37 20.93
CA ALA A 199 -8.78 6.19 19.49
C ALA A 199 -8.98 4.74 19.05
N LEU A 200 -9.54 4.54 17.87
CA LEU A 200 -9.75 3.23 17.28
C LEU A 200 -9.40 3.26 15.80
N THR A 201 -8.58 2.31 15.34
CA THR A 201 -8.31 2.15 13.90
C THR A 201 -9.06 0.93 13.37
N VAL A 202 -9.84 1.11 12.32
CA VAL A 202 -10.69 0.07 11.73
C VAL A 202 -10.48 -0.02 10.23
N LEU A 203 -10.58 -1.24 9.68
CA LEU A 203 -10.71 -1.46 8.25
C LEU A 203 -12.17 -1.75 7.94
N VAL A 204 -12.77 -0.93 7.10
CA VAL A 204 -14.17 -1.04 6.69
C VAL A 204 -14.31 -1.09 5.18
N VAL A 205 -15.41 -1.66 4.71
CA VAL A 205 -15.77 -1.73 3.29
C VAL A 205 -17.28 -1.68 3.18
N ASP A 206 -17.84 -1.10 2.12
CA ASP A 206 -19.29 -1.13 1.93
C ASP A 206 -19.80 -2.55 1.63
N ALA A 207 -21.09 -2.80 1.83
CA ALA A 207 -21.67 -4.13 1.68
C ALA A 207 -21.60 -4.70 0.25
N ASN A 208 -21.66 -3.85 -0.79
CA ASN A 208 -21.59 -4.30 -2.17
C ASN A 208 -20.16 -4.69 -2.53
N SER A 209 -19.19 -3.91 -2.07
CA SER A 209 -17.77 -4.18 -2.24
C SER A 209 -17.33 -5.40 -1.45
N GLU A 210 -17.82 -5.61 -0.21
CA GLU A 210 -17.60 -6.88 0.52
C GLU A 210 -18.04 -8.09 -0.33
N ALA A 211 -19.20 -8.01 -0.97
CA ALA A 211 -19.70 -9.07 -1.84
C ALA A 211 -18.84 -9.22 -3.11
N CYS A 212 -18.34 -8.14 -3.70
CA CYS A 212 -17.40 -8.15 -4.82
C CYS A 212 -16.11 -8.92 -4.46
N TYR A 213 -15.46 -8.55 -3.36
CA TYR A 213 -14.24 -9.22 -2.88
C TYR A 213 -14.49 -10.70 -2.59
N ALA A 214 -15.63 -11.03 -1.96
CA ALA A 214 -16.01 -12.41 -1.67
C ALA A 214 -16.22 -13.25 -2.94
N ARG A 215 -16.93 -12.72 -3.96
CA ARG A 215 -17.14 -13.41 -5.25
C ARG A 215 -15.80 -13.70 -5.96
N ARG A 216 -14.86 -12.76 -5.88
CA ARG A 216 -13.52 -12.87 -6.47
C ARG A 216 -12.56 -13.71 -5.63
N LYS A 217 -12.98 -14.17 -4.43
CA LYS A 217 -12.14 -14.87 -3.44
C LYS A 217 -10.89 -14.08 -3.03
N VAL A 218 -11.01 -12.75 -2.98
CA VAL A 218 -9.90 -11.84 -2.65
C VAL A 218 -10.01 -11.43 -1.18
N PRO A 219 -8.95 -11.60 -0.38
CA PRO A 219 -8.97 -11.17 1.02
C PRO A 219 -8.88 -9.65 1.10
N ILE A 220 -9.67 -9.05 1.99
CA ILE A 220 -9.62 -7.61 2.26
C ILE A 220 -8.53 -7.34 3.30
N LEU A 221 -7.48 -6.63 2.89
CA LEU A 221 -6.30 -6.36 3.70
C LEU A 221 -6.00 -4.85 3.76
N PRO A 222 -5.27 -4.35 4.79
CA PRO A 222 -4.91 -2.94 4.84
C PRO A 222 -4.12 -2.44 3.62
N VAL A 223 -3.33 -3.31 2.99
CA VAL A 223 -2.49 -2.96 1.82
C VAL A 223 -3.27 -2.43 0.62
N MET A 224 -4.54 -2.82 0.45
CA MET A 224 -5.41 -2.34 -0.63
C MET A 224 -6.29 -1.16 -0.22
N ALA A 225 -6.23 -0.74 1.05
CA ALA A 225 -7.11 0.26 1.61
C ALA A 225 -6.64 1.67 1.29
N GLN A 226 -7.60 2.59 1.20
CA GLN A 226 -7.34 4.01 1.32
C GLN A 226 -7.16 4.37 2.81
N GLY A 227 -6.14 5.16 3.15
CA GLY A 227 -5.97 5.70 4.49
C GLY A 227 -6.93 6.88 4.72
N CYS A 228 -7.70 6.86 5.81
CA CYS A 228 -8.65 7.91 6.15
C CYS A 228 -8.40 8.42 7.57
N GLY A 229 -8.04 9.71 7.69
CA GLY A 229 -7.82 10.36 8.99
C GLY A 229 -6.66 9.78 9.82
N LEU A 230 -5.67 9.14 9.17
CA LEU A 230 -4.52 8.57 9.87
C LEU A 230 -3.75 9.69 10.61
N PRO A 231 -3.37 9.48 11.88
CA PRO A 231 -2.81 10.54 12.73
C PRO A 231 -1.35 10.86 12.41
N HIS A 232 -0.69 10.01 11.63
CA HIS A 232 0.71 10.12 11.27
C HIS A 232 0.90 9.71 9.81
N SER A 233 1.77 10.44 9.12
CA SER A 233 2.19 10.16 7.75
C SER A 233 3.71 10.16 7.69
N ALA A 234 4.27 9.38 6.76
CA ALA A 234 5.66 9.51 6.41
C ALA A 234 5.87 10.82 5.63
N THR A 235 7.00 11.49 5.88
CA THR A 235 7.36 12.76 5.26
C THR A 235 8.60 12.57 4.42
N SER A 236 8.59 13.07 3.19
CA SER A 236 9.75 13.06 2.29
C SER A 236 10.42 14.43 2.28
N MET A 237 11.72 14.44 2.53
CA MET A 237 12.56 15.63 2.62
C MET A 237 13.58 15.61 1.48
N HIS A 238 13.54 16.62 0.61
CA HIS A 238 14.58 16.83 -0.40
C HIS A 238 15.72 17.65 0.20
N LEU A 239 16.92 17.08 0.19
CA LEU A 239 18.11 17.66 0.77
C LEU A 239 19.13 17.93 -0.33
N VAL A 240 19.55 19.20 -0.42
CA VAL A 240 20.68 19.61 -1.26
C VAL A 240 21.89 19.79 -0.35
N ARG A 241 23.02 19.20 -0.72
CA ARG A 241 24.25 19.19 0.07
C ARG A 241 24.82 20.60 0.15
N GLY A 242 25.06 21.09 1.36
CA GLY A 242 25.80 22.32 1.60
C GLY A 242 27.30 22.07 1.73
N ASP A 243 28.06 23.14 1.96
CA ASP A 243 29.53 23.09 2.13
C ASP A 243 29.97 22.11 3.25
N ASN A 244 29.13 21.95 4.28
CA ASN A 244 29.37 21.06 5.41
C ASN A 244 28.54 19.75 5.35
N GLY A 245 28.04 19.38 4.16
CA GLY A 245 27.16 18.23 3.99
C GLY A 245 25.68 18.56 4.22
N TYR A 246 24.91 17.58 4.67
CA TYR A 246 23.47 17.73 4.88
C TYR A 246 23.10 18.25 6.29
N GLY A 247 24.02 18.16 7.26
CA GLY A 247 23.85 18.64 8.64
C GLY A 247 22.95 17.77 9.52
N PHE A 248 23.12 16.45 9.44
CA PHE A 248 22.54 15.48 10.36
C PHE A 248 23.46 14.28 10.54
N LEU A 249 23.24 13.51 11.60
CA LEU A 249 23.85 12.21 11.87
C LEU A 249 22.83 11.09 11.69
N LEU A 250 23.19 10.04 10.95
CA LEU A 250 22.43 8.80 10.94
C LEU A 250 22.95 7.88 12.03
N ARG A 251 22.10 7.50 13.00
CA ARG A 251 22.46 6.56 14.05
C ARG A 251 21.70 5.25 13.92
N GLN A 252 22.43 4.16 14.15
CA GLN A 252 21.84 2.86 14.37
C GLN A 252 21.45 2.72 15.85
N GLU A 253 20.15 2.62 16.14
CA GLU A 253 19.61 2.51 17.49
C GLU A 253 18.84 1.21 17.67
N ARG A 254 19.00 0.60 18.85
CA ARG A 254 18.17 -0.53 19.24
C ARG A 254 16.85 -0.01 19.79
N LEU A 255 15.75 -0.44 19.21
CA LEU A 255 14.45 -0.04 19.72
C LEU A 255 14.21 -0.62 21.12
N ALA A 256 13.76 0.24 22.05
CA ALA A 256 13.34 -0.18 23.38
C ALA A 256 12.31 -1.32 23.31
N GLY A 257 12.57 -2.41 24.04
CA GLY A 257 11.68 -3.58 24.09
C GLY A 257 11.70 -4.47 22.83
N SER A 258 12.61 -4.26 21.88
CA SER A 258 12.76 -5.09 20.69
C SER A 258 14.22 -5.52 20.45
N ARG A 259 14.39 -6.57 19.64
CA ARG A 259 15.68 -6.92 19.02
C ARG A 259 15.91 -6.20 17.69
N ARG A 260 14.89 -5.51 17.17
CA ARG A 260 14.97 -4.77 15.91
C ARG A 260 15.84 -3.53 16.08
N ILE A 261 16.75 -3.40 15.13
CA ILE A 261 17.61 -2.24 14.93
C ILE A 261 16.86 -1.28 14.01
N VAL A 262 16.98 0.03 14.27
CA VAL A 262 16.42 1.08 13.43
C VAL A 262 17.44 2.17 13.17
N HIS A 263 17.20 2.93 12.11
CA HIS A 263 18.02 4.06 11.72
C HIS A 263 17.30 5.35 12.06
N VAL A 264 17.96 6.18 12.87
CA VAL A 264 17.40 7.38 13.49
C VAL A 264 18.20 8.59 13.02
N LEU A 265 17.48 9.63 12.62
CA LEU A 265 18.02 10.94 12.27
C LEU A 265 18.32 11.70 13.57
N ARG A 266 19.56 12.12 13.76
CA ARG A 266 20.05 12.73 15.00
C ARG A 266 20.92 13.95 14.72
N GLU A 267 21.12 14.77 15.74
CA GLU A 267 22.09 15.87 15.74
C GLU A 267 21.89 16.76 14.51
N VAL A 268 20.64 17.20 14.30
CA VAL A 268 20.29 18.08 13.18
C VAL A 268 20.83 19.48 13.44
N ASP A 269 21.78 19.90 12.61
CA ASP A 269 22.48 21.17 12.77
C ASP A 269 21.56 22.35 12.43
N ALA A 270 21.53 23.38 13.27
CA ALA A 270 20.73 24.57 13.02
C ALA A 270 21.18 25.29 11.73
N GLY A 271 20.23 25.62 10.86
CA GLY A 271 20.51 26.27 9.57
C GLY A 271 21.08 25.35 8.48
N SER A 272 21.17 24.04 8.74
CA SER A 272 21.57 23.04 7.75
C SER A 272 20.48 22.78 6.70
N PRO A 273 20.83 22.14 5.56
CA PRO A 273 19.84 21.60 4.63
C PRO A 273 18.81 20.68 5.30
N ALA A 274 19.24 19.81 6.22
CA ALA A 274 18.36 18.94 6.98
C ALA A 274 17.34 19.72 7.81
N ALA A 275 17.78 20.71 8.60
CA ALA A 275 16.88 21.57 9.36
C ALA A 275 15.93 22.35 8.45
N GLY A 276 16.44 22.88 7.32
CA GLY A 276 15.64 23.62 6.34
C GLY A 276 14.54 22.78 5.67
N ALA A 277 14.77 21.47 5.52
CA ALA A 277 13.77 20.53 4.98
C ALA A 277 12.77 20.01 6.04
N GLY A 278 12.89 20.45 7.30
CA GLY A 278 12.00 20.06 8.39
C GLY A 278 12.38 18.74 9.07
N MET A 279 13.66 18.33 8.98
CA MET A 279 14.13 17.15 9.69
C MET A 279 14.10 17.37 11.21
N GLU A 280 13.46 16.44 11.94
CA GLU A 280 13.41 16.46 13.40
C GLU A 280 14.38 15.44 14.00
N ASP A 281 15.04 15.81 15.11
CA ASP A 281 15.88 14.88 15.86
C ASP A 281 15.02 13.76 16.47
N GLY A 282 15.43 12.51 16.23
CA GLY A 282 14.73 11.32 16.70
C GLY A 282 13.80 10.68 15.67
N ASP A 283 13.61 11.31 14.51
CA ASP A 283 12.84 10.73 13.41
C ASP A 283 13.47 9.44 12.89
N LEU A 284 12.62 8.50 12.49
CA LEU A 284 13.02 7.21 11.97
C LEU A 284 13.10 7.26 10.46
N LEU A 285 14.25 6.90 9.89
CA LEU A 285 14.43 6.80 8.46
C LEU A 285 13.66 5.59 7.92
N LEU A 286 12.79 5.82 6.94
CA LEU A 286 11.97 4.81 6.28
C LEU A 286 12.45 4.48 4.87
N ALA A 287 12.94 5.47 4.12
CA ALA A 287 13.45 5.27 2.77
C ALA A 287 14.54 6.28 2.37
N VAL A 288 15.42 5.88 1.44
CA VAL A 288 16.41 6.74 0.76
C VAL A 288 16.10 6.71 -0.73
N ASN A 289 15.87 7.87 -1.33
CA ASN A 289 15.40 8.05 -2.71
C ASN A 289 14.14 7.23 -3.03
N GLY A 290 13.35 6.95 -1.99
CA GLY A 290 12.13 6.14 -2.01
C GLY A 290 12.35 4.62 -1.99
N GLU A 291 13.59 4.14 -1.91
CA GLU A 291 13.85 2.74 -1.58
C GLU A 291 13.74 2.54 -0.06
N ALA A 292 12.87 1.62 0.36
CA ALA A 292 12.68 1.33 1.79
C ALA A 292 13.96 0.78 2.43
N VAL A 293 14.23 1.20 3.68
CA VAL A 293 15.44 0.81 4.43
C VAL A 293 15.18 -0.10 5.63
N GLU A 294 13.94 -0.57 5.84
CA GLU A 294 13.59 -1.38 7.02
C GLU A 294 14.44 -2.65 7.17
N SER A 295 14.84 -3.26 6.05
CA SER A 295 15.67 -4.47 6.01
C SER A 295 17.12 -4.21 5.59
N ALA A 296 17.54 -2.95 5.43
CA ALA A 296 18.88 -2.60 4.99
C ALA A 296 19.86 -2.47 6.18
N GLU A 297 21.10 -2.92 5.97
CA GLU A 297 22.18 -2.71 6.93
C GLU A 297 22.58 -1.23 6.99
N HIS A 298 23.18 -0.80 8.10
CA HIS A 298 23.52 0.60 8.30
C HIS A 298 24.48 1.12 7.24
N GLU A 299 25.53 0.35 6.96
CA GLU A 299 26.54 0.68 5.96
C GLU A 299 25.93 0.84 4.57
N ASP A 300 24.97 -0.01 4.18
CA ASP A 300 24.28 0.07 2.90
C ASP A 300 23.48 1.38 2.78
N ILE A 301 22.79 1.78 3.84
CA ILE A 301 22.01 3.02 3.86
C ILE A 301 22.93 4.22 3.74
N VAL A 302 24.01 4.24 4.52
CA VAL A 302 25.03 5.30 4.45
C VAL A 302 25.63 5.38 3.04
N GLN A 303 25.90 4.22 2.42
CA GLN A 303 26.39 4.16 1.06
C GLN A 303 25.38 4.73 0.06
N ARG A 304 24.09 4.35 0.14
CA ARG A 304 23.04 4.90 -0.74
C ARG A 304 22.93 6.43 -0.63
N ILE A 305 22.98 6.97 0.60
CA ILE A 305 22.97 8.42 0.82
C ILE A 305 24.19 9.07 0.17
N ARG A 306 25.39 8.53 0.38
CA ARG A 306 26.64 9.07 -0.20
C ARG A 306 26.69 8.99 -1.72
N GLN A 307 26.15 7.92 -2.30
CA GLN A 307 26.08 7.71 -3.74
C GLN A 307 25.06 8.60 -4.44
N SER A 308 24.15 9.23 -3.69
CA SER A 308 23.17 10.18 -4.22
C SER A 308 23.81 11.50 -4.69
N GLY A 309 25.08 11.75 -4.34
CA GLY A 309 25.82 12.94 -4.78
C GLY A 309 25.47 14.16 -3.93
N ASP A 310 25.00 15.22 -4.59
CA ASP A 310 24.66 16.48 -3.93
C ASP A 310 23.18 16.56 -3.55
N GLU A 311 22.32 15.69 -4.06
CA GLU A 311 20.89 15.69 -3.75
C GLU A 311 20.44 14.33 -3.25
N VAL A 312 19.65 14.30 -2.18
CA VAL A 312 19.06 13.06 -1.66
C VAL A 312 17.65 13.33 -1.17
N VAL A 313 16.75 12.36 -1.36
CA VAL A 313 15.42 12.40 -0.74
C VAL A 313 15.34 11.37 0.36
N LEU A 314 15.12 11.84 1.59
CA LEU A 314 14.95 10.98 2.76
C LEU A 314 13.48 10.97 3.15
N THR A 315 12.90 9.78 3.32
CA THR A 315 11.55 9.63 3.87
C THR A 315 11.67 9.21 5.32
N SER A 316 11.10 9.98 6.25
CA SER A 316 11.10 9.68 7.68
C SER A 316 9.69 9.60 8.27
N ILE A 317 9.60 9.13 9.51
CA ILE A 317 8.42 9.27 10.34
C ILE A 317 8.82 9.49 11.79
N SER A 318 7.98 10.25 12.51
CA SER A 318 8.15 10.44 13.94
C SER A 318 8.00 9.15 14.74
N VAL A 319 8.64 9.10 15.92
CA VAL A 319 8.57 7.96 16.84
C VAL A 319 7.11 7.57 17.18
N PRO A 320 6.20 8.52 17.52
CA PRO A 320 4.79 8.20 17.74
C PRO A 320 4.12 7.59 16.50
N GLY A 321 4.45 8.08 15.30
CA GLY A 321 3.92 7.56 14.04
C GLY A 321 4.37 6.14 13.76
N ARG A 322 5.65 5.84 13.95
CA ARG A 322 6.15 4.47 13.84
C ARG A 322 5.50 3.53 14.86
N ASP A 323 5.32 3.98 16.10
CA ASP A 323 4.65 3.17 17.12
C ASP A 323 3.19 2.90 16.79
N PHE A 324 2.50 3.88 16.19
CA PHE A 324 1.16 3.70 15.66
C PHE A 324 1.13 2.60 14.60
N PHE A 325 1.90 2.72 13.52
CA PHE A 325 1.92 1.75 12.41
C PHE A 325 2.38 0.35 12.84
N ARG A 326 3.37 0.27 13.74
CA ARG A 326 3.83 -1.00 14.32
C ARG A 326 2.73 -1.72 15.09
N LYS A 327 1.92 -1.02 15.88
CA LYS A 327 0.79 -1.63 16.62
C LYS A 327 -0.25 -2.23 15.68
N LEU A 328 -0.34 -1.70 14.46
CA LEU A 328 -1.26 -2.17 13.44
C LEU A 328 -0.66 -3.24 12.53
N ASP A 329 0.65 -3.50 12.65
CA ASP A 329 1.40 -4.39 11.75
C ASP A 329 1.30 -3.97 10.26
N ILE A 330 1.43 -2.66 10.02
CA ILE A 330 1.34 -2.05 8.67
C ILE A 330 2.57 -1.16 8.46
N SER A 331 3.12 -1.15 7.24
CA SER A 331 4.20 -0.23 6.88
C SER A 331 3.70 1.21 6.80
N PRO A 332 4.39 2.20 7.39
CA PRO A 332 4.06 3.62 7.23
C PRO A 332 4.13 4.10 5.78
N LEU A 333 4.98 3.46 4.95
CA LEU A 333 5.15 3.82 3.54
C LEU A 333 3.92 3.46 2.69
N LEU A 334 3.01 2.61 3.19
CA LEU A 334 1.83 2.18 2.46
C LEU A 334 0.90 3.34 2.05
N PHE A 335 0.80 4.35 2.92
CA PHE A 335 -0.06 5.53 2.77
C PHE A 335 0.73 6.79 2.47
N HIS A 336 2.02 6.67 2.14
CA HIS A 336 2.83 7.81 1.76
C HIS A 336 2.52 8.21 0.31
N GLU A 337 2.00 9.42 0.11
CA GLU A 337 1.88 10.02 -1.21
C GLU A 337 3.23 10.62 -1.60
N LEU A 338 3.82 10.08 -2.65
CA LEU A 338 5.12 10.53 -3.14
C LEU A 338 4.94 11.78 -4.01
N THR A 339 5.71 12.82 -3.71
CA THR A 339 6.03 13.86 -4.69
C THR A 339 6.91 13.25 -5.79
N PRO A 340 6.59 13.47 -7.08
CA PRO A 340 7.40 12.92 -8.17
C PRO A 340 8.82 13.51 -8.08
N LEU A 341 9.83 12.63 -8.10
CA LEU A 341 11.21 13.03 -8.34
C LEU A 341 11.31 13.32 -9.83
N THR A 342 11.73 14.52 -10.22
CA THR A 342 12.08 14.81 -11.61
C THR A 342 13.39 14.13 -11.94
N THR A 343 13.34 12.83 -12.23
CA THR A 343 14.45 12.14 -12.89
C THR A 343 14.18 12.09 -14.39
N SER A 344 15.12 12.62 -15.17
CA SER A 344 15.10 12.57 -16.63
C SER A 344 15.16 11.12 -17.10
N ALA A 345 14.06 10.62 -17.64
CA ALA A 345 13.98 9.29 -18.24
C ALA A 345 14.83 9.21 -19.51
N GLN A 346 15.98 8.52 -19.44
CA GLN A 346 16.64 7.93 -20.59
C GLN A 346 17.26 6.60 -20.20
N GLY A 347 16.57 5.50 -20.54
CA GLY A 347 17.03 4.13 -20.38
C GLY A 347 15.86 3.23 -20.00
N GLY A 348 15.75 2.04 -20.61
CA GLY A 348 14.84 1.01 -20.13
C GLY A 348 15.27 0.59 -18.74
N GLU A 349 14.58 1.06 -17.70
CA GLU A 349 14.88 0.71 -16.32
C GLU A 349 14.32 -0.69 -16.03
N HIS A 350 15.20 -1.59 -15.60
CA HIS A 350 14.86 -2.93 -15.12
C HIS A 350 15.03 -2.93 -13.61
N PHE A 351 13.98 -3.27 -12.87
CA PHE A 351 14.04 -3.41 -11.41
C PHE A 351 13.60 -4.81 -10.98
N HIS A 352 14.38 -5.40 -10.07
CA HIS A 352 14.08 -6.67 -9.42
C HIS A 352 13.23 -6.42 -8.16
N LEU A 353 12.08 -7.09 -8.06
CA LEU A 353 11.03 -6.83 -7.06
C LEU A 353 10.63 -8.09 -6.29
#